data_AF-A0A7S1D8P1-F1
#
_entry.id   AF-A0A7S1D8P1-F1
#
_cell.length_a   1.000
_cell.length_b   1.000
_cell.length_c   1.000
_cell.angle_alpha   90.00
_cell.angle_beta   90.00
_cell.angle_gamma   90.00
#
_symmetry.space_group_name_H-M   'P 1'
#
loop_
_entity.id
_entity.type
_entity.pdbx_description
1 polymer ?
#
loop_
_entity_poly.entity_id
_entity_poly.type
_entity_poly.pdbx_seq_one_letter_code
_entity_poly.pdbx_strand_id
1 'polypeptide(L)'
;FEDRSLAGWTNGRIESAPTFSTFLGRYGKSNSGPGKDPFKYYSGIPRDAKQVILDFDFYEIDSWDGSHRDYACVVVDGKLIDLGRFDLNTNENGRTGSRHGMTFRIRSQAPPGHIGFNSQWVDQIHHVTVTIPPSFYQDGRFKLMFQVRVNESDINNESGGWDNIKITAQYDCRRRLGAPKEGEGEGEAEADEEHLTDGLDSGEDVEDIGSTDYELDNEDFWENVEGNAVDDNDLDQEDIPEIPARRMLRG
;
A
#
# COMPACT_ATOMS: atom_id res chain seq x y z
N PHE A 1 4.76 -7.77 11.27
CA PHE A 1 5.64 -6.62 11.00
C PHE A 1 6.99 -7.15 11.36
N GLU A 2 7.74 -7.57 10.34
CA GLU A 2 8.65 -8.72 10.44
C GLU A 2 9.72 -8.59 11.53
N ASP A 3 10.16 -7.36 11.82
CA ASP A 3 11.18 -7.06 12.82
C ASP A 3 10.64 -6.36 14.08
N ARG A 4 9.31 -6.17 14.15
CA ARG A 4 8.64 -5.40 15.22
C ARG A 4 9.26 -4.01 15.42
N SER A 5 9.76 -3.37 14.35
CA SER A 5 10.55 -2.15 14.44
C SER A 5 10.01 -1.02 13.57
N LEU A 6 9.80 0.15 14.18
CA LEU A 6 9.46 1.38 13.44
C LEU A 6 10.67 2.01 12.74
N ALA A 7 11.81 1.32 12.64
CA ALA A 7 13.00 1.86 12.00
C ALA A 7 12.71 2.34 10.56
N GLY A 8 12.93 3.64 10.34
CA GLY A 8 12.69 4.31 9.07
C GLY A 8 11.23 4.70 8.80
N TRP A 9 10.28 4.34 9.66
CA TRP A 9 8.89 4.79 9.57
C TRP A 9 8.72 6.11 10.28
N THR A 10 8.34 7.14 9.54
CA THR A 10 7.79 8.38 10.11
C THR A 10 6.30 8.18 10.38
N ASN A 11 5.80 8.72 11.49
CA ASN A 11 4.43 8.53 11.98
C ASN A 11 3.97 7.08 12.17
N GLY A 12 4.93 6.14 12.17
CA GLY A 12 4.63 4.74 12.40
C GLY A 12 4.17 4.48 13.83
N ARG A 13 3.29 3.48 13.97
CA ARG A 13 2.77 2.98 15.25
C ARG A 13 2.79 1.47 15.21
N ILE A 14 3.13 0.84 16.34
CA ILE A 14 3.09 -0.61 16.48
C ILE A 14 1.84 -0.97 17.26
N GLU A 15 1.06 -1.88 16.69
CA GLU A 15 -0.08 -2.51 17.36
C GLU A 15 -0.01 -4.02 17.26
N SER A 16 -0.84 -4.70 18.03
CA SER A 16 -0.97 -6.16 17.98
C SER A 16 -2.34 -6.61 18.50
N ALA A 17 -2.89 -7.65 17.90
CA ALA A 17 -4.02 -8.41 18.44
C ALA A 17 -3.67 -9.92 18.39
N PRO A 18 -4.36 -10.82 19.10
CA PRO A 18 -4.01 -12.25 19.12
C PRO A 18 -4.10 -12.96 17.77
N THR A 19 -5.07 -12.58 16.92
CA THR A 19 -5.25 -13.19 15.58
C THR A 19 -4.56 -12.38 14.49
N PHE A 20 -4.36 -11.08 14.72
CA PHE A 20 -3.40 -10.30 13.95
C PHE A 20 -1.98 -10.60 14.41
N SER A 21 -0.98 -10.16 13.65
CA SER A 21 0.41 -10.20 14.11
C SER A 21 0.73 -8.90 14.87
N THR A 22 2.01 -8.59 15.06
CA THR A 22 2.43 -7.21 15.37
C THR A 22 2.44 -6.43 14.05
N PHE A 23 1.78 -5.28 13.94
CA PHE A 23 1.58 -4.59 12.65
C PHE A 23 1.78 -3.07 12.74
N LEU A 24 1.90 -2.40 11.58
CA LEU A 24 1.96 -0.96 11.43
C LEU A 24 0.53 -0.38 11.47
N GLY A 25 0.11 0.17 12.60
CA GLY A 25 -1.28 0.58 12.81
C GLY A 25 -1.53 0.91 14.27
N ARG A 26 -2.76 1.11 14.72
CA ARG A 26 -4.03 1.28 13.99
C ARG A 26 -4.13 2.71 13.48
N TYR A 27 -4.68 2.92 12.30
CA TYR A 27 -4.97 4.25 11.75
C TYR A 27 -6.47 4.40 11.54
N GLY A 28 -7.05 5.42 12.18
CA GLY A 28 -8.43 5.85 12.01
C GLY A 28 -8.48 7.37 11.92
N LYS A 29 -9.68 7.97 11.90
CA LYS A 29 -9.88 9.39 11.61
C LYS A 29 -9.10 10.36 12.49
N SER A 30 -8.88 10.03 13.76
CA SER A 30 -8.19 10.91 14.71
C SER A 30 -6.68 10.97 14.51
N ASN A 31 -6.08 9.90 13.96
CA ASN A 31 -4.63 9.71 13.86
C ASN A 31 -4.13 9.39 12.44
N SER A 32 -4.99 9.50 11.43
CA SER A 32 -4.63 9.55 10.01
C SER A 32 -4.92 10.92 9.41
N GLY A 33 -4.42 11.19 8.21
CA GLY A 33 -4.58 12.48 7.54
C GLY A 33 -3.26 13.17 7.20
N PRO A 34 -3.34 14.38 6.61
CA PRO A 34 -2.17 15.21 6.30
C PRO A 34 -1.22 15.31 7.50
N GLY A 35 0.05 14.97 7.27
CA GLY A 35 1.10 14.99 8.30
C GLY A 35 1.05 13.87 9.34
N LYS A 36 0.04 12.99 9.33
CA LYS A 36 -0.14 11.89 10.30
C LYS A 36 0.00 10.49 9.69
N ASP A 37 -0.13 10.36 8.37
CA ASP A 37 0.00 9.08 7.69
C ASP A 37 1.42 8.52 7.80
N PRO A 38 1.57 7.18 7.97
CA PRO A 38 2.88 6.55 8.06
C PRO A 38 3.57 6.48 6.71
N PHE A 39 4.87 6.77 6.71
CA PHE A 39 5.68 6.63 5.51
C PHE A 39 7.11 6.21 5.79
N LYS A 40 7.77 5.65 4.78
CA LYS A 40 9.17 5.24 4.80
C LYS A 40 9.83 5.49 3.45
N TYR A 41 11.08 5.92 3.48
CA TYR A 41 11.92 5.99 2.28
C TYR A 41 12.67 4.66 2.10
N TYR A 42 12.65 4.15 0.87
CA TYR A 42 13.42 2.99 0.46
C TYR A 42 14.52 3.43 -0.51
N SER A 43 15.75 3.03 -0.25
CA SER A 43 16.92 3.30 -1.07
C SER A 43 17.59 1.99 -1.51
N GLY A 44 18.44 2.06 -2.53
CA GLY A 44 19.11 0.87 -3.07
C GLY A 44 18.19 0.04 -3.96
N ILE A 45 17.12 0.64 -4.49
CA ILE A 45 16.26 0.02 -5.49
C ILE A 45 17.07 -0.12 -6.79
N PRO A 46 17.23 -1.34 -7.34
CA PRO A 46 17.99 -1.56 -8.55
C PRO A 46 17.35 -0.83 -9.74
N ARG A 47 18.09 0.10 -10.34
CA ARG A 47 17.60 0.94 -11.46
C ARG A 47 17.34 0.15 -12.73
N ASP A 48 17.97 -1.02 -12.87
CA ASP A 48 17.77 -1.97 -13.97
C ASP A 48 16.62 -2.96 -13.73
N ALA A 49 15.94 -2.89 -12.58
CA ALA A 49 14.76 -3.71 -12.33
C ALA A 49 13.65 -3.37 -13.33
N LYS A 50 13.06 -4.42 -13.93
CA LYS A 50 11.92 -4.32 -14.83
C LYS A 50 10.70 -3.72 -14.12
N GLN A 51 10.48 -4.13 -12.88
CA GLN A 51 9.42 -3.63 -12.00
C GLN A 51 9.80 -3.93 -10.55
N VAL A 52 9.19 -3.19 -9.63
CA VAL A 52 9.22 -3.50 -8.19
C VAL A 52 7.85 -4.02 -7.78
N ILE A 53 7.82 -5.10 -7.00
CA ILE A 53 6.62 -5.62 -6.38
C ILE A 53 6.61 -5.22 -4.91
N LEU A 54 5.56 -4.52 -4.51
CA LEU A 54 5.22 -4.25 -3.12
C LEU A 54 4.11 -5.22 -2.72
N ASP A 55 4.40 -6.15 -1.83
CA ASP A 55 3.44 -7.05 -1.21
C ASP A 55 3.23 -6.65 0.25
N PHE A 56 2.00 -6.69 0.73
CA PHE A 56 1.66 -6.47 2.14
C PHE A 56 0.28 -7.04 2.43
N ASP A 57 -0.05 -7.14 3.72
CA ASP A 57 -1.41 -7.39 4.19
C ASP A 57 -2.02 -6.09 4.73
N PHE A 58 -3.25 -5.82 4.34
CA PHE A 58 -4.09 -4.77 4.90
C PHE A 58 -5.08 -5.39 5.87
N TYR A 59 -5.15 -4.84 7.08
CA TYR A 59 -6.12 -5.20 8.09
C TYR A 59 -7.25 -4.17 8.07
N GLU A 60 -8.43 -4.62 7.67
CA GLU A 60 -9.70 -3.91 7.77
C GLU A 60 -10.30 -4.26 9.13
N ILE A 61 -10.35 -3.28 10.04
CA ILE A 61 -10.62 -3.52 11.46
C ILE A 61 -11.92 -2.82 11.87
N ASP A 62 -12.79 -3.61 12.51
CA ASP A 62 -14.07 -3.22 13.06
C ASP A 62 -15.12 -2.74 12.01
N SER A 63 -15.72 -1.56 12.14
CA SER A 63 -16.99 -1.20 11.49
C SER A 63 -16.88 -0.52 10.12
N TRP A 64 -16.10 -1.06 9.18
CA TRP A 64 -15.98 -0.49 7.83
C TRP A 64 -17.31 -0.55 7.07
N ASP A 65 -18.00 0.58 6.94
CA ASP A 65 -19.38 0.63 6.43
C ASP A 65 -19.46 0.84 4.89
N GLY A 66 -18.30 1.01 4.25
CA GLY A 66 -18.21 1.23 2.83
C GLY A 66 -18.75 2.58 2.37
N SER A 67 -19.06 3.50 3.26
CA SER A 67 -19.38 4.86 2.84
C SER A 67 -18.29 5.37 1.89
N HIS A 68 -18.62 6.35 1.06
CA HIS A 68 -17.66 7.00 0.15
C HIS A 68 -16.48 7.70 0.87
N ARG A 69 -16.34 7.48 2.18
CA ARG A 69 -15.39 8.08 3.11
C ARG A 69 -14.41 7.05 3.69
N ASP A 70 -14.64 5.75 3.45
CA ASP A 70 -13.83 4.67 4.03
C ASP A 70 -12.99 4.01 2.93
N TYR A 71 -11.70 4.30 2.96
CA TYR A 71 -10.77 3.83 1.94
C TYR A 71 -9.35 3.69 2.49
N ALA A 72 -8.63 2.78 1.85
CA ALA A 72 -7.24 2.51 2.11
C ALA A 72 -6.43 2.77 0.82
N CYS A 73 -5.33 3.52 0.94
CA CYS A 73 -4.51 3.90 -0.21
C CYS A 73 -3.04 3.60 0.03
N VAL A 74 -2.33 3.39 -1.08
CA VAL A 74 -0.87 3.36 -1.14
C VAL A 74 -0.40 4.56 -1.92
N VAL A 75 0.60 5.28 -1.42
CA VAL A 75 1.20 6.42 -2.12
C VAL A 75 2.67 6.14 -2.36
N VAL A 76 3.08 6.17 -3.63
CA VAL A 76 4.47 5.98 -4.07
C VAL A 76 4.95 7.28 -4.71
N ASP A 77 5.96 7.93 -4.12
CA ASP A 77 6.47 9.25 -4.54
C ASP A 77 5.37 10.28 -4.84
N GLY A 78 4.40 10.38 -3.92
CA GLY A 78 3.27 11.31 -4.02
C GLY A 78 2.21 10.90 -5.03
N LYS A 79 2.33 9.76 -5.73
CA LYS A 79 1.29 9.23 -6.60
C LYS A 79 0.45 8.20 -5.85
N LEU A 80 -0.84 8.51 -5.73
CA LEU A 80 -1.80 7.71 -4.99
C LEU A 80 -2.35 6.56 -5.84
N ILE A 81 -2.42 5.39 -5.24
CA ILE A 81 -3.20 4.23 -5.66
C ILE A 81 -4.31 4.05 -4.64
N ASP A 82 -5.54 4.21 -5.10
CA ASP A 82 -6.72 3.87 -4.32
C ASP A 82 -6.95 2.37 -4.45
N LEU A 83 -6.96 1.66 -3.31
CA LEU A 83 -7.23 0.23 -3.28
C LEU A 83 -8.72 -0.08 -3.48
N GLY A 84 -9.57 0.96 -3.49
CA GLY A 84 -11.01 0.94 -3.60
C GLY A 84 -11.71 0.91 -2.24
N ARG A 85 -13.04 0.89 -2.27
CA ARG A 85 -13.91 0.80 -1.09
C ARG A 85 -13.72 -0.52 -0.33
N PHE A 86 -13.73 -0.45 0.99
CA PHE A 86 -13.82 -1.61 1.87
C PHE A 86 -15.15 -1.55 2.63
N ASP A 87 -15.85 -2.67 2.77
CA ASP A 87 -17.19 -2.80 3.32
C ASP A 87 -17.42 -4.23 3.83
N LEU A 88 -17.77 -4.32 5.11
CA LEU A 88 -18.10 -5.55 5.84
C LEU A 88 -19.13 -6.46 5.17
N ASN A 89 -19.98 -5.91 4.31
CA ASN A 89 -21.07 -6.64 3.65
C ASN A 89 -20.72 -7.12 2.24
N THR A 90 -19.53 -6.79 1.73
CA THR A 90 -19.16 -7.08 0.36
C THR A 90 -18.05 -8.13 0.26
N ASN A 91 -18.08 -8.91 -0.83
CA ASN A 91 -16.96 -9.78 -1.15
C ASN A 91 -15.91 -9.00 -1.93
N GLU A 92 -14.81 -8.71 -1.27
CA GLU A 92 -13.74 -7.87 -1.81
C GLU A 92 -12.61 -8.65 -2.48
N ASN A 93 -12.77 -9.98 -2.55
CA ASN A 93 -11.74 -10.85 -3.07
C ASN A 93 -11.58 -10.70 -4.58
N GLY A 94 -10.33 -10.62 -5.05
CA GLY A 94 -9.99 -10.64 -6.46
C GLY A 94 -10.09 -9.29 -7.16
N ARG A 95 -10.27 -8.20 -6.41
CA ARG A 95 -10.25 -6.83 -6.93
C ARG A 95 -8.88 -6.48 -7.53
N THR A 96 -8.90 -5.78 -8.67
CA THR A 96 -7.70 -5.31 -9.36
C THR A 96 -7.91 -3.90 -9.88
N GLY A 97 -6.84 -3.12 -10.01
CA GLY A 97 -6.90 -1.80 -10.63
C GLY A 97 -5.56 -1.32 -11.14
N SER A 98 -5.56 -0.15 -11.77
CA SER A 98 -4.36 0.49 -12.32
C SER A 98 -4.48 2.01 -12.25
N ARG A 99 -3.39 2.68 -11.84
CA ARG A 99 -3.29 4.13 -11.80
C ARG A 99 -1.83 4.57 -11.90
N HIS A 100 -1.55 5.62 -12.67
CA HIS A 100 -0.18 6.14 -12.87
C HIS A 100 0.83 5.08 -13.39
N GLY A 101 0.35 4.06 -14.11
CA GLY A 101 1.17 2.94 -14.57
C GLY A 101 1.47 1.88 -13.52
N MET A 102 1.10 2.11 -12.26
CA MET A 102 1.11 1.09 -11.22
C MET A 102 -0.15 0.24 -11.33
N THR A 103 -0.05 -1.05 -11.05
CA THR A 103 -1.21 -1.95 -10.97
C THR A 103 -1.31 -2.54 -9.58
N PHE A 104 -2.51 -2.90 -9.15
CA PHE A 104 -2.71 -3.57 -7.88
C PHE A 104 -3.68 -4.74 -8.00
N ARG A 105 -3.55 -5.68 -7.07
CA ARG A 105 -4.47 -6.78 -6.87
C ARG A 105 -4.67 -7.02 -5.37
N ILE A 106 -5.91 -7.28 -4.99
CA ILE A 106 -6.33 -7.55 -3.62
C ILE A 106 -6.96 -8.94 -3.56
N ARG A 107 -6.66 -9.68 -2.50
CA ARG A 107 -7.28 -10.95 -2.19
C ARG A 107 -7.53 -11.05 -0.69
N SER A 108 -8.77 -11.27 -0.29
CA SER A 108 -9.09 -11.57 1.10
C SER A 108 -8.47 -12.93 1.47
N GLN A 109 -7.76 -12.99 2.60
CA GLN A 109 -7.10 -14.21 3.07
C GLN A 109 -8.10 -15.22 3.66
N ALA A 110 -9.19 -14.72 4.24
CA ALA A 110 -10.27 -15.49 4.82
C ALA A 110 -11.60 -14.70 4.73
N PRO A 111 -12.77 -15.35 4.95
CA PRO A 111 -14.02 -14.65 5.18
C PRO A 111 -13.94 -13.71 6.41
N PRO A 112 -14.82 -12.70 6.52
CA PRO A 112 -14.91 -11.84 7.70
C PRO A 112 -15.07 -12.66 8.99
N GLY A 113 -14.41 -12.25 10.07
CA GLY A 113 -14.54 -12.89 11.37
C GLY A 113 -14.09 -12.00 12.53
N HIS A 114 -14.49 -12.34 13.76
CA HIS A 114 -14.08 -11.60 14.96
C HIS A 114 -12.61 -11.89 15.31
N ILE A 115 -11.68 -11.19 14.67
CA ILE A 115 -10.24 -11.46 14.75
C ILE A 115 -9.43 -10.27 15.26
N GLY A 116 -10.04 -9.09 15.36
CA GLY A 116 -9.43 -7.84 15.77
C GLY A 116 -9.69 -7.48 17.23
N PHE A 117 -10.07 -6.23 17.45
CA PHE A 117 -10.03 -5.59 18.77
C PHE A 117 -11.41 -5.51 19.43
N ASN A 118 -12.48 -5.67 18.65
CA ASN A 118 -13.85 -5.68 19.14
C ASN A 118 -14.57 -6.98 18.72
N SER A 119 -15.27 -7.63 19.64
CA SER A 119 -16.08 -8.82 19.32
C SER A 119 -17.46 -8.49 18.72
N GLN A 120 -17.82 -7.21 18.59
CA GLN A 120 -19.08 -6.76 18.00
C GLN A 120 -19.02 -6.70 16.48
N TRP A 121 -17.84 -6.47 15.93
CA TRP A 121 -17.61 -6.29 14.50
C TRP A 121 -16.74 -7.42 13.98
N VAL A 122 -16.91 -7.76 12.70
CA VAL A 122 -16.05 -8.71 12.01
C VAL A 122 -14.94 -7.93 11.34
N ASP A 123 -13.74 -8.50 11.29
CA ASP A 123 -12.57 -7.90 10.64
C ASP A 123 -12.12 -8.77 9.48
N GLN A 124 -11.30 -8.20 8.61
CA GLN A 124 -10.78 -8.88 7.43
C GLN A 124 -9.29 -8.61 7.22
N ILE A 125 -8.61 -9.59 6.64
CA ILE A 125 -7.22 -9.47 6.19
C ILE A 125 -7.20 -9.60 4.67
N HIS A 126 -6.58 -8.63 4.02
CA HIS A 126 -6.46 -8.55 2.58
C HIS A 126 -5.00 -8.56 2.17
N HIS A 127 -4.59 -9.57 1.40
CA HIS A 127 -3.29 -9.56 0.77
C HIS A 127 -3.31 -8.66 -0.47
N VAL A 128 -2.40 -7.70 -0.52
CA VAL A 128 -2.31 -6.72 -1.58
C VAL A 128 -0.95 -6.81 -2.26
N THR A 129 -0.98 -6.91 -3.58
CA THR A 129 0.21 -6.84 -4.44
C THR A 129 0.11 -5.61 -5.31
N VAL A 130 1.09 -4.71 -5.23
CA VAL A 130 1.24 -3.54 -6.09
C VAL A 130 2.47 -3.72 -6.99
N THR A 131 2.30 -3.56 -8.29
CA THR A 131 3.40 -3.51 -9.27
C THR A 131 3.76 -2.07 -9.57
N ILE A 132 4.99 -1.68 -9.28
CA ILE A 132 5.53 -0.33 -9.44
C ILE A 132 6.48 -0.31 -10.65
N PRO A 133 6.24 0.55 -11.67
CA PRO A 133 7.09 0.61 -12.86
C PRO A 133 8.38 1.41 -12.64
N PRO A 134 9.39 1.26 -13.51
CA PRO A 134 10.70 1.92 -13.40
C PRO A 134 10.68 3.45 -13.28
N SER A 135 9.61 4.10 -13.73
CA SER A 135 9.46 5.56 -13.64
C SER A 135 9.45 6.08 -12.19
N PHE A 136 9.23 5.23 -11.19
CA PHE A 136 9.17 5.60 -9.78
C PHE A 136 10.49 5.42 -9.02
N TYR A 137 11.53 4.85 -9.63
CA TYR A 137 12.77 4.55 -8.91
C TYR A 137 14.00 4.76 -9.78
N GLN A 138 13.94 5.74 -10.68
CA GLN A 138 15.02 6.06 -11.62
C GLN A 138 16.32 6.48 -10.90
N ASP A 139 16.20 7.11 -9.73
CA ASP A 139 17.30 7.49 -8.86
C ASP A 139 17.69 6.37 -7.87
N GLY A 140 17.01 5.22 -7.90
CA GLY A 140 17.25 4.07 -7.02
C GLY A 140 16.61 4.20 -5.63
N ARG A 141 15.63 5.08 -5.48
CA ARG A 141 14.84 5.22 -4.25
C ARG A 141 13.37 5.53 -4.56
N PHE A 142 12.51 5.38 -3.56
CA PHE A 142 11.16 5.97 -3.55
C PHE A 142 10.64 6.11 -2.10
N LYS A 143 9.67 7.00 -1.91
CA LYS A 143 8.87 7.13 -0.70
C LYS A 143 7.62 6.26 -0.80
N LEU A 144 7.42 5.39 0.19
CA LEU A 144 6.18 4.63 0.38
C LEU A 144 5.39 5.22 1.54
N MET A 145 4.11 5.51 1.33
CA MET A 145 3.18 5.94 2.37
C MET A 145 1.91 5.10 2.30
N PHE A 146 1.32 4.83 3.45
CA PHE A 146 0.01 4.21 3.55
C PHE A 146 -1.00 5.18 4.12
N GLN A 147 -2.22 5.16 3.60
CA GLN A 147 -3.29 6.03 4.08
C GLN A 147 -4.51 5.19 4.43
N VAL A 148 -5.13 5.52 5.56
CA VAL A 148 -6.47 5.07 5.92
C VAL A 148 -7.31 6.31 6.15
N ARG A 149 -8.49 6.33 5.57
CA ARG A 149 -9.50 7.37 5.80
C ARG A 149 -10.77 6.65 6.11
N VAL A 150 -11.37 7.05 7.22
CA VAL A 150 -12.54 6.40 7.80
C VAL A 150 -13.42 7.49 8.38
N ASN A 151 -14.73 7.24 8.43
CA ASN A 151 -15.70 8.23 8.83
C ASN A 151 -15.86 8.29 10.37
N GLU A 152 -15.57 7.19 11.08
CA GLU A 152 -15.71 7.08 12.52
C GLU A 152 -14.53 7.70 13.27
N SER A 153 -14.85 8.37 14.38
CA SER A 153 -13.85 9.10 15.17
C SER A 153 -13.14 8.25 16.21
N ASP A 154 -13.82 7.20 16.70
CA ASP A 154 -13.25 6.25 17.66
C ASP A 154 -12.46 5.19 16.90
N ILE A 155 -11.16 5.16 17.17
CA ILE A 155 -10.26 4.17 16.57
C ILE A 155 -10.66 2.73 16.90
N ASN A 156 -11.35 2.51 18.04
CA ASN A 156 -11.86 1.19 18.46
C ASN A 156 -13.13 0.77 17.74
N ASN A 157 -13.70 1.65 16.92
CA ASN A 157 -14.87 1.34 16.12
C ASN A 157 -14.52 1.21 14.64
N GLU A 158 -13.53 1.96 14.13
CA GLU A 158 -13.13 1.82 12.73
C GLU A 158 -11.66 2.21 12.55
N SER A 159 -10.85 1.29 12.00
CA SER A 159 -9.44 1.56 11.74
C SER A 159 -8.84 0.60 10.73
N GLY A 160 -7.63 0.92 10.25
CA GLY A 160 -6.86 0.02 9.41
C GLY A 160 -5.41 -0.14 9.86
N GLY A 161 -4.78 -1.22 9.41
CA GLY A 161 -3.38 -1.52 9.70
C GLY A 161 -2.69 -2.20 8.53
N TRP A 162 -1.36 -2.19 8.53
CA TRP A 162 -0.55 -2.77 7.47
C TRP A 162 0.47 -3.74 8.04
N ASP A 163 0.61 -4.88 7.40
CA ASP A 163 1.52 -5.92 7.84
C ASP A 163 2.24 -6.61 6.68
N ASN A 164 3.24 -7.44 6.98
CA ASN A 164 3.97 -8.30 6.04
C ASN A 164 4.51 -7.54 4.83
N ILE A 165 4.91 -6.27 5.04
CA ILE A 165 5.36 -5.36 3.99
C ILE A 165 6.69 -5.84 3.42
N LYS A 166 6.68 -6.18 2.13
CA LYS A 166 7.82 -6.72 1.40
C LYS A 166 7.97 -6.02 0.06
N ILE A 167 9.21 -5.68 -0.28
CA ILE A 167 9.56 -5.05 -1.55
C ILE A 167 10.53 -5.97 -2.30
N THR A 168 10.17 -6.33 -3.53
CA THR A 168 10.95 -7.25 -4.37
C THR A 168 11.21 -6.63 -5.74
N ALA A 169 12.47 -6.45 -6.11
CA ALA A 169 12.84 -6.08 -7.47
C ALA A 169 12.77 -7.30 -8.40
N GLN A 170 12.09 -7.14 -9.55
CA GLN A 170 12.03 -8.17 -10.59
C GLN A 170 12.78 -7.71 -11.83
N TYR A 171 13.52 -8.63 -12.46
CA TYR A 171 14.37 -8.35 -13.62
C TYR A 171 13.89 -9.13 -14.85
N ASP A 172 14.24 -8.64 -16.03
CA ASP A 172 14.14 -9.45 -17.24
C ASP A 172 15.38 -10.34 -17.35
N CYS A 173 15.20 -11.66 -17.22
CA CYS A 173 16.28 -12.63 -17.35
C CYS A 173 16.99 -12.56 -18.70
N ARG A 174 16.36 -12.01 -19.75
CA ARG A 174 16.98 -11.88 -21.08
C ARG A 174 18.05 -10.79 -21.15
N ARG A 175 18.11 -9.85 -20.20
CA ARG A 175 19.11 -8.77 -20.19
C ARG A 175 20.38 -9.09 -19.41
N ARG A 176 20.40 -10.14 -18.57
CA ARG A 176 21.56 -10.51 -17.75
C ARG A 176 22.42 -11.63 -18.31
N LEU A 177 21.93 -12.38 -19.30
CA LEU A 177 22.80 -13.19 -20.13
C LEU A 177 23.47 -12.23 -21.09
N GLY A 178 24.65 -11.73 -20.71
CA GLY A 178 25.53 -11.05 -21.64
C GLY A 178 25.63 -11.93 -22.89
N ALA A 179 25.28 -11.36 -24.05
CA ALA A 179 25.61 -12.00 -25.30
C ALA A 179 27.09 -12.41 -25.23
N PRO A 180 27.45 -13.65 -25.63
CA PRO A 180 28.85 -13.99 -25.81
C PRO A 180 29.46 -12.89 -26.68
N LYS A 181 30.56 -12.29 -26.22
CA LYS A 181 31.39 -11.47 -27.11
C LYS A 181 31.92 -12.43 -28.17
N GLU A 182 31.19 -12.59 -29.27
CA GLU A 182 31.72 -13.21 -30.48
C GLU A 182 32.69 -12.20 -31.09
N GLY A 183 33.98 -12.41 -30.83
CA GLY A 183 35.06 -11.65 -31.43
C GLY A 183 36.22 -11.49 -30.47
N GLU A 184 37.39 -11.97 -30.90
CA GLU A 184 38.69 -12.09 -30.22
C GLU A 184 38.85 -13.50 -29.61
N GLY A 185 39.46 -14.46 -30.31
CA GLY A 185 40.74 -14.35 -31.01
C GLY A 185 41.79 -14.99 -30.10
N GLU A 186 42.28 -16.14 -30.51
CA GLU A 186 43.22 -17.01 -29.81
C GLU A 186 44.46 -16.25 -29.30
N GLY A 187 44.88 -16.55 -28.07
CA GLY A 187 46.12 -16.08 -27.46
C GLY A 187 46.40 -16.83 -26.17
N GLU A 188 47.25 -17.85 -26.26
CA GLU A 188 47.74 -18.64 -25.14
C GLU A 188 48.64 -17.81 -24.19
N ALA A 189 48.55 -18.17 -22.91
CA ALA A 189 49.50 -18.04 -21.78
C ALA A 189 50.57 -16.93 -21.79
N GLU A 190 50.71 -16.20 -20.67
CA GLU A 190 51.78 -16.40 -19.69
C GLU A 190 51.38 -15.78 -18.34
N ALA A 191 51.85 -16.41 -17.26
CA ALA A 191 51.66 -15.99 -15.90
C ALA A 191 52.86 -15.13 -15.48
N ASP A 192 52.62 -13.93 -14.95
CA ASP A 192 53.60 -13.18 -14.19
C ASP A 192 52.94 -12.67 -12.89
N GLU A 193 53.40 -13.24 -11.77
CA GLU A 193 53.32 -12.66 -10.43
C GLU A 193 54.31 -11.51 -10.33
N GLU A 194 53.88 -10.28 -10.03
CA GLU A 194 54.57 -9.29 -9.16
C GLU A 194 53.48 -8.30 -8.66
N HIS A 195 53.14 -8.26 -7.37
CA HIS A 195 53.75 -7.45 -6.30
C HIS A 195 53.74 -5.93 -6.55
N LEU A 196 53.03 -5.18 -5.67
CA LEU A 196 53.26 -3.80 -5.18
C LEU A 196 51.90 -3.14 -4.77
N THR A 197 51.55 -3.13 -3.48
CA THR A 197 51.70 -2.06 -2.45
C THR A 197 50.56 -1.04 -2.40
N ASP A 198 49.94 -1.01 -1.21
CA ASP A 198 49.39 0.10 -0.42
C ASP A 198 49.17 1.46 -1.10
N GLY A 199 47.95 1.96 -0.93
CA GLY A 199 47.57 3.35 -1.15
C GLY A 199 46.25 3.67 -0.49
N LEU A 200 46.30 3.95 0.81
CA LEU A 200 45.28 4.70 1.55
C LEU A 200 45.03 6.04 0.86
N ASP A 201 43.78 6.40 0.60
CA ASP A 201 43.38 7.80 0.61
C ASP A 201 41.97 7.99 1.18
N SER A 202 41.97 8.85 2.20
CA SER A 202 40.86 9.43 2.93
C SER A 202 40.08 10.41 2.05
N GLY A 203 38.75 10.36 2.06
CA GLY A 203 38.01 11.38 2.80
C GLY A 203 37.34 12.36 1.84
N GLU A 204 36.31 13.07 2.34
CA GLU A 204 35.60 14.18 1.69
C GLU A 204 34.58 13.76 0.61
N ASP A 205 33.31 14.20 0.58
CA ASP A 205 32.54 15.10 1.42
C ASP A 205 31.05 14.73 1.28
N VAL A 206 30.33 14.78 2.40
CA VAL A 206 28.87 14.63 2.44
C VAL A 206 28.28 16.00 2.16
N GLU A 207 27.85 16.25 0.92
CA GLU A 207 27.03 17.42 0.63
C GLU A 207 25.59 17.19 1.10
N ASP A 208 25.24 18.02 2.09
CA ASP A 208 23.91 18.32 2.60
C ASP A 208 23.06 18.97 1.49
N ILE A 209 22.22 18.15 0.85
CA ILE A 209 21.23 18.61 -0.12
C ILE A 209 19.86 18.69 0.55
N GLY A 210 19.57 19.90 1.04
CA GLY A 210 18.29 20.60 0.89
C GLY A 210 17.04 19.77 1.14
N SER A 211 16.52 19.86 2.37
CA SER A 211 15.12 19.60 2.68
C SER A 211 14.23 20.56 1.88
N THR A 212 13.77 20.14 0.71
CA THR A 212 12.66 20.78 0.02
C THR A 212 11.37 20.24 0.61
N ASP A 213 10.69 21.08 1.39
CA ASP A 213 9.34 20.80 1.88
C ASP A 213 8.40 20.73 0.66
N TYR A 214 8.07 19.50 0.25
CA TYR A 214 6.95 19.26 -0.63
C TYR A 214 5.68 19.32 0.22
N GLU A 215 5.12 20.52 0.37
CA GLU A 215 3.71 20.67 0.72
C GLU A 215 2.89 20.03 -0.42
N LEU A 216 2.41 18.83 -0.16
CA LEU A 216 1.43 18.18 -1.02
C LEU A 216 0.06 18.80 -0.70
N ASP A 217 -0.36 19.74 -1.52
CA ASP A 217 -1.75 20.21 -1.62
C ASP A 217 -2.63 19.03 -2.05
N ASN A 218 -2.96 18.17 -1.09
CA ASN A 218 -3.89 17.06 -1.25
C ASN A 218 -5.34 17.51 -1.06
N GLU A 219 -5.62 18.79 -0.81
CA GLU A 219 -7.00 19.27 -0.62
C GLU A 219 -7.82 19.26 -1.92
N ASP A 220 -7.20 19.51 -3.09
CA ASP A 220 -7.88 19.55 -4.40
C ASP A 220 -8.26 18.16 -4.97
N PHE A 221 -7.73 17.06 -4.41
CA PHE A 221 -8.19 15.72 -4.79
C PHE A 221 -9.54 15.40 -4.14
N TRP A 222 -9.84 15.95 -2.97
CA TRP A 222 -11.01 15.56 -2.20
C TRP A 222 -12.31 16.18 -2.72
N GLU A 223 -12.29 17.38 -3.31
CA GLU A 223 -13.49 17.96 -3.95
C GLU A 223 -13.84 17.29 -5.30
N ASN A 224 -12.87 16.65 -5.98
CA ASN A 224 -13.09 16.06 -7.32
C ASN A 224 -13.56 14.60 -7.30
N VAL A 225 -13.54 13.92 -6.16
CA VAL A 225 -14.17 12.59 -6.02
C VAL A 225 -15.70 12.71 -5.92
N GLU A 226 -16.23 13.87 -5.51
CA GLU A 226 -17.68 14.14 -5.50
C GLU A 226 -18.27 14.37 -6.91
N GLY A 227 -17.43 14.64 -7.92
CA GLY A 227 -17.88 15.06 -9.26
C GLY A 227 -18.04 13.97 -10.32
N ASN A 228 -17.77 12.70 -10.01
CA ASN A 228 -17.78 11.62 -11.01
C ASN A 228 -18.53 10.35 -10.57
N ALA A 229 -19.43 10.48 -9.59
CA ALA A 229 -20.51 9.52 -9.44
C ALA A 229 -21.49 9.72 -10.61
N VAL A 230 -21.63 8.68 -11.43
CA VAL A 230 -22.72 8.60 -12.39
C VAL A 230 -24.02 8.70 -11.60
N ASP A 231 -24.83 9.69 -11.94
CA ASP A 231 -26.14 9.95 -11.34
C ASP A 231 -27.09 8.81 -11.72
N ASP A 232 -27.11 7.73 -10.92
CA ASP A 232 -28.10 6.65 -11.01
C ASP A 232 -29.43 7.06 -10.34
N ASN A 233 -29.89 8.30 -10.58
CA ASN A 233 -31.25 8.74 -10.27
C ASN A 233 -32.14 8.59 -11.51
N ASP A 234 -32.35 7.35 -11.96
CA ASP A 234 -33.45 7.01 -12.87
C ASP A 234 -33.99 5.61 -12.58
N LEU A 235 -34.29 5.35 -11.31
CA LEU A 235 -35.19 4.25 -10.93
C LEU A 235 -36.57 4.84 -10.65
N ASP A 236 -37.39 4.79 -11.70
CA ASP A 236 -38.83 4.95 -11.65
C ASP A 236 -39.43 4.21 -10.44
N GLN A 237 -40.12 4.99 -9.60
CA GLN A 237 -41.02 4.46 -8.59
C GLN A 237 -42.22 3.80 -9.28
N GLU A 238 -42.14 2.50 -9.55
CA GLU A 238 -43.33 1.69 -9.82
C GLU A 238 -43.70 0.81 -8.61
N ASP A 239 -44.85 1.15 -8.03
CA ASP A 239 -45.82 0.32 -7.32
C ASP A 239 -45.32 -0.92 -6.55
N ILE A 240 -45.07 -0.72 -5.25
CA ILE A 240 -45.09 -1.80 -4.27
C ILE A 240 -46.53 -1.93 -3.74
N PRO A 241 -47.24 -3.06 -3.96
CA PRO A 241 -48.59 -3.22 -3.43
C PRO A 241 -48.57 -3.38 -1.90
N GLU A 242 -49.43 -2.61 -1.23
CA GLU A 242 -49.63 -2.65 0.23
C GLU A 242 -49.98 -4.07 0.72
N ILE A 243 -49.22 -4.55 1.71
CA ILE A 243 -49.52 -5.78 2.46
C ILE A 243 -50.59 -5.43 3.50
N PRO A 244 -51.79 -6.04 3.50
CA PRO A 244 -52.83 -5.71 4.47
C PRO A 244 -52.46 -6.21 5.87
N ALA A 245 -52.56 -5.29 6.84
CA ALA A 245 -52.29 -5.53 8.25
C ALA A 245 -53.20 -6.64 8.83
N ARG A 246 -52.58 -7.64 9.48
CA ARG A 246 -53.27 -8.67 10.26
C ARG A 246 -54.01 -8.03 11.44
N ARG A 247 -55.34 -8.10 11.38
CA ARG A 247 -56.26 -7.83 12.49
C ARG A 247 -56.07 -8.86 13.61
N MET A 248 -55.50 -8.44 14.74
CA MET A 248 -55.57 -9.19 16.00
C MET A 248 -57.03 -9.18 16.49
N LEU A 249 -57.64 -10.36 16.61
CA LEU A 249 -58.87 -10.54 17.36
C LEU A 249 -58.50 -10.80 18.83
N ARG A 250 -58.92 -9.91 19.71
CA ARG A 250 -59.18 -10.20 21.12
C ARG A 250 -60.67 -10.51 21.26
N GLY A 251 -61.00 -11.60 21.93
CA GLY A 251 -62.36 -12.07 22.22
C GLY A 251 -62.35 -13.57 22.41
#